data_AF-A0A9D8HRH8-F1
#
_entry.id   AF-A0A9D8HRH8-F1
#
_cell.length_a   1.000
_cell.length_b   1.000
_cell.length_c   1.000
_cell.angle_alpha   90.00
_cell.angle_beta   90.00
_cell.angle_gamma   90.00
#
_symmetry.space_group_name_H-M   'P 1'
#
loop_
_entity.id
_entity.type
_entity.pdbx_description
1 polymer ?
#
loop_
_entity_poly.entity_id
_entity_poly.type
_entity_poly.pdbx_seq_one_letter_code
_entity_poly.pdbx_strand_id
1 'polypeptide(L)'
;MLKADMLPKVYIPTKISMENELLLRSRISLVVLRTSIKNKVHAIIDRNRDSYKGLEKKTDIFCKTGMIILRDTEIPQPDYMILKNYLDLIDELNKKIKEVETLKLINGSPQTAI
;
A
#
# COMPACT_ATOMS: atom_id res chain seq x y z
N MET A 1 14.62 -2.80 -49.85
CA MET A 1 14.22 -1.38 -49.76
C MET A 1 14.27 -0.97 -48.30
N LEU A 2 15.26 -0.15 -47.92
CA LEU A 2 15.50 0.37 -46.57
C LEU A 2 15.17 1.86 -46.57
N LYS A 3 13.90 2.26 -46.44
CA LYS A 3 13.46 3.66 -46.21
C LYS A 3 12.01 3.70 -45.70
N ALA A 4 11.78 3.16 -44.51
CA ALA A 4 10.68 3.63 -43.69
C ALA A 4 11.34 4.29 -42.48
N ASP A 5 11.56 5.60 -42.57
CA ASP A 5 11.96 6.50 -41.48
C ASP A 5 10.80 6.64 -40.47
N MET A 6 10.17 5.52 -40.14
CA MET A 6 9.00 5.41 -39.28
C MET A 6 9.44 4.94 -37.90
N LEU A 7 10.53 5.53 -37.39
CA LEU A 7 10.78 5.47 -35.96
C LEU A 7 9.66 6.28 -35.31
N PRO A 8 8.79 5.66 -34.49
CA PRO A 8 7.80 6.43 -33.76
C PRO A 8 8.54 7.52 -32.99
N LYS A 9 8.00 8.76 -32.97
CA LYS A 9 8.50 9.82 -32.09
C LYS A 9 8.55 9.24 -30.69
N VAL A 10 9.75 8.86 -30.25
CA VAL A 10 9.95 8.28 -28.93
C VAL A 10 9.54 9.37 -27.95
N TYR A 11 8.56 9.07 -27.12
CA TYR A 11 8.14 9.97 -26.06
C TYR A 11 9.33 10.13 -25.10
N ILE A 12 9.96 11.30 -25.13
CA ILE A 12 11.01 11.70 -24.19
C ILE A 12 10.31 12.56 -23.12
N PRO A 13 9.99 12.00 -21.95
CA PRO A 13 9.36 12.77 -20.89
C PRO A 13 10.29 13.90 -20.43
N THR A 14 9.71 15.08 -20.19
CA THR A 14 10.40 16.20 -19.53
C THR A 14 10.81 15.77 -18.11
N LYS A 15 11.92 16.30 -17.57
CA LYS A 15 12.42 15.95 -16.23
C LYS A 15 11.34 15.94 -15.14
N ILE A 16 10.47 16.95 -15.14
CA ILE A 16 9.34 17.09 -14.20
C ILE A 16 8.33 15.94 -14.34
N SER A 17 8.02 15.52 -15.57
CA SER A 17 7.14 14.38 -15.82
C SER A 17 7.77 13.07 -15.34
N MET A 18 9.07 12.89 -15.55
CA MET A 18 9.80 11.70 -15.10
C MET A 18 9.85 11.58 -13.57
N GLU A 19 10.08 12.68 -12.85
CA GLU A 19 10.08 12.72 -11.39
C GLU A 19 8.69 12.38 -10.82
N ASN A 20 7.63 12.92 -11.42
CA ASN A 20 6.26 12.60 -11.03
C ASN A 20 5.90 11.14 -11.29
N GLU A 21 6.30 10.57 -12.42
CA GLU A 21 6.11 9.15 -12.71
C GLU A 21 6.88 8.26 -11.73
N LEU A 22 8.09 8.64 -11.34
CA LEU A 22 8.89 7.91 -10.36
C LEU A 22 8.21 7.89 -8.99
N LEU A 23 7.70 9.04 -8.53
CA LEU A 23 6.95 9.14 -7.28
C LEU A 23 5.65 8.31 -7.31
N LEU A 24 4.93 8.33 -8.44
CA LEU A 24 3.74 7.49 -8.64
C LEU A 24 4.07 6.00 -8.58
N ARG A 25 5.14 5.55 -9.26
CA ARG A 25 5.58 4.15 -9.19
C ARG A 25 5.98 3.74 -7.78
N SER A 26 6.69 4.61 -7.06
CA SER A 26 7.05 4.38 -5.66
C SER A 26 5.79 4.19 -4.78
N ARG A 27 4.80 5.07 -4.92
CA ARG A 27 3.52 4.93 -4.21
C ARG A 27 2.80 3.63 -4.55
N ILE A 28 2.73 3.27 -5.83
CA ILE A 28 2.08 2.03 -6.27
C ILE A 28 2.76 0.83 -5.61
N SER A 29 4.10 0.77 -5.61
CA SER A 29 4.87 -0.28 -4.95
C SER A 29 4.54 -0.40 -3.45
N LEU A 30 4.50 0.73 -2.73
CA LEU A 30 4.15 0.76 -1.31
C LEU A 30 2.71 0.28 -1.05
N VAL A 31 1.75 0.66 -1.90
CA VAL A 31 0.35 0.22 -1.79
C VAL A 31 0.24 -1.28 -2.04
N VAL A 32 0.95 -1.82 -3.04
CA VAL A 32 0.98 -3.26 -3.32
C VAL A 32 1.56 -4.03 -2.14
N LEU A 33 2.67 -3.55 -1.55
CA LEU A 33 3.26 -4.17 -0.36
C LEU A 33 2.29 -4.17 0.82
N ARG A 34 1.60 -3.04 1.06
CA ARG A 34 0.57 -2.94 2.10
C ARG A 34 -0.56 -3.95 1.87
N THR A 35 -1.05 -4.09 0.65
CA THR A 35 -2.10 -5.06 0.31
C THR A 35 -1.62 -6.50 0.52
N SER A 36 -0.38 -6.83 0.13
CA SER A 36 0.20 -8.15 0.36
C SER A 36 0.25 -8.51 1.85
N ILE A 37 0.66 -7.57 2.72
CA ILE A 37 0.72 -7.81 4.15
C ILE A 37 -0.68 -7.93 4.76
N LYS A 38 -1.65 -7.10 4.31
CA LYS A 38 -3.06 -7.26 4.69
C LYS A 38 -3.60 -8.64 4.35
N ASN A 39 -3.26 -9.17 3.18
CA ASN A 39 -3.65 -10.52 2.77
C ASN A 39 -3.04 -11.60 3.69
N LYS A 40 -1.78 -11.43 4.12
CA LYS A 40 -1.17 -12.33 5.12
C LYS A 40 -1.89 -12.28 6.45
N VAL A 41 -2.29 -11.09 6.91
CA VAL A 41 -3.11 -10.95 8.13
C VAL A 41 -4.46 -11.65 7.96
N HIS A 42 -5.13 -11.50 6.81
CA HIS A 42 -6.36 -12.24 6.53
C HIS A 42 -6.18 -13.75 6.59
N ALA A 43 -5.07 -14.30 6.06
CA ALA A 43 -4.78 -15.72 6.13
C ALA A 43 -4.57 -16.23 7.57
N ILE A 44 -3.96 -15.42 8.45
CA ILE A 44 -3.81 -15.75 9.88
C ILE A 44 -5.18 -15.72 10.58
N ILE A 45 -6.01 -14.73 10.26
CA ILE A 45 -7.37 -14.63 10.82
C ILE A 45 -8.23 -15.82 10.39
N ASP A 46 -8.14 -16.22 9.12
CA ASP A 46 -8.89 -17.35 8.58
C ASP A 46 -8.49 -18.67 9.25
N ARG A 47 -7.20 -18.87 9.52
CA ARG A 47 -6.70 -20.03 10.27
C ARG A 47 -7.22 -20.09 11.71
N ASN A 48 -7.35 -18.94 12.36
CA ASN A 48 -7.69 -18.83 13.78
C ASN A 48 -9.11 -18.28 14.00
N ARG A 49 -10.03 -18.62 13.08
CA ARG A 49 -11.40 -18.07 13.03
C ARG A 49 -12.16 -18.22 14.35
N ASP A 50 -11.95 -19.32 15.08
CA ASP A 50 -12.57 -19.58 16.38
C ASP A 50 -12.14 -18.61 17.49
N SER A 51 -10.94 -18.02 17.39
CA SER A 51 -10.42 -17.06 18.37
C SER A 51 -10.99 -15.64 18.17
N TYR A 52 -11.52 -15.31 16.99
CA TYR A 52 -11.96 -13.96 16.64
C TYR A 52 -13.49 -13.80 16.66
N LYS A 53 -14.11 -14.04 17.82
CA LYS A 53 -15.54 -13.71 18.02
C LYS A 53 -15.77 -12.20 17.92
N GLY A 54 -16.45 -11.76 16.87
CA GLY A 54 -16.86 -10.36 16.67
C GLY A 54 -16.22 -9.64 15.47
N LEU A 55 -15.26 -10.28 14.81
CA LEU A 55 -14.61 -9.75 13.61
C LEU A 55 -15.48 -9.91 12.35
N GLU A 56 -16.38 -10.90 12.37
CA GLU A 56 -17.34 -11.24 11.30
C GLU A 56 -18.33 -10.11 10.98
N LYS A 57 -18.55 -9.18 11.91
CA LYS A 57 -19.52 -8.08 11.78
C LYS A 57 -18.90 -6.76 11.32
N LYS A 58 -17.59 -6.69 11.10
CA LYS A 58 -16.93 -5.44 10.70
C LYS A 58 -16.66 -5.40 9.21
N THR A 59 -17.19 -4.36 8.56
CA THR A 59 -16.91 -4.01 7.17
C THR A 59 -15.43 -3.67 6.94
N ASP A 60 -14.73 -3.16 7.96
CA ASP A 60 -13.29 -2.86 7.89
C ASP A 60 -12.52 -3.40 9.11
N ILE A 61 -11.70 -4.41 8.85
CA ILE A 61 -10.86 -5.12 9.83
C ILE A 61 -9.64 -4.30 10.24
N PHE A 62 -9.19 -3.40 9.38
CA PHE A 62 -8.00 -2.56 9.60
C PHE A 62 -8.34 -1.15 10.07
N CYS A 63 -9.61 -0.87 10.37
CA CYS A 63 -10.00 0.34 11.07
C CYS A 63 -9.35 0.38 12.47
N LYS A 64 -9.20 1.58 13.06
CA LYS A 64 -8.60 1.77 14.40
C LYS A 64 -9.15 0.79 15.42
N THR A 65 -10.47 0.61 15.46
CA THR A 65 -11.14 -0.31 16.39
C THR A 65 -10.91 -1.79 16.02
N GLY A 66 -10.72 -2.12 14.74
CA GLY A 66 -10.34 -3.48 14.32
C GLY A 66 -8.91 -3.82 14.72
N MET A 67 -8.00 -2.85 14.58
CA MET A 67 -6.59 -2.97 14.96
C MET A 67 -6.39 -3.15 16.48
N ILE A 68 -7.23 -2.51 17.30
CA ILE A 68 -7.25 -2.73 18.76
C ILE A 68 -7.67 -4.17 19.06
N ILE A 69 -8.77 -4.65 18.47
CA ILE A 69 -9.25 -6.02 18.68
C ILE A 69 -8.18 -7.04 18.28
N LEU A 70 -7.54 -6.84 17.11
CA LEU A 70 -6.48 -7.73 16.62
C LEU A 70 -5.24 -7.77 17.52
N ARG A 71 -4.96 -6.70 18.27
CA ARG A 71 -3.85 -6.66 19.24
C ARG A 71 -4.24 -7.27 20.59
N ASP A 72 -5.50 -7.15 20.95
CA ASP A 72 -6.08 -7.63 22.21
C ASP A 72 -6.43 -9.14 22.16
N THR A 73 -6.54 -9.73 20.97
CA THR A 73 -6.91 -11.15 20.85
C THR A 73 -5.77 -12.06 21.31
N GLU A 74 -6.06 -12.93 22.29
CA GLU A 74 -5.14 -13.97 22.75
C GLU A 74 -5.12 -15.13 21.75
N ILE A 75 -4.16 -15.08 20.82
CA ILE A 75 -3.92 -16.14 19.83
C ILE A 75 -2.79 -17.03 20.37
N PRO A 76 -2.86 -18.36 20.18
CA PRO A 76 -1.73 -19.23 20.49
C PRO A 76 -0.46 -18.80 19.76
N GLN A 77 0.67 -18.82 20.47
CA GLN A 77 2.00 -18.66 19.88
C GLN A 77 2.26 -19.82 18.90
N PRO A 78 2.88 -19.59 17.72
CA PRO A 78 3.66 -18.41 17.31
C PRO A 78 2.89 -17.35 16.50
N ASP A 79 1.64 -17.60 16.13
CA ASP A 79 0.88 -16.76 15.20
C ASP A 79 0.64 -15.34 15.73
N TYR A 80 0.53 -15.18 17.06
CA TYR A 80 0.39 -13.86 17.70
C TYR A 80 1.58 -12.93 17.42
N MET A 81 2.82 -13.42 17.54
CA MET A 81 4.02 -12.61 17.27
C MET A 81 4.09 -12.20 15.80
N ILE A 82 3.75 -13.13 14.90
CA ILE A 82 3.74 -12.88 13.46
C ILE A 82 2.68 -11.81 13.12
N LEU A 83 1.47 -11.94 13.69
CA LEU A 83 0.40 -10.96 13.51
C LEU A 83 0.82 -9.58 14.01
N LYS A 84 1.39 -9.48 15.21
CA LYS A 84 1.85 -8.21 15.78
C LYS A 84 2.87 -7.53 14.87
N ASN A 85 3.84 -8.29 14.35
CA ASN A 85 4.83 -7.77 13.40
C ASN A 85 4.18 -7.24 12.12
N TYR A 86 3.22 -7.98 11.54
CA TYR A 86 2.51 -7.51 10.35
C TYR A 86 1.66 -6.27 10.61
N LEU A 87 1.05 -6.15 11.79
CA LEU A 87 0.29 -4.96 12.16
C LEU A 87 1.18 -3.72 12.30
N ASP A 88 2.36 -3.86 12.90
CA ASP A 88 3.34 -2.77 12.99
C ASP A 88 3.85 -2.37 11.59
N LEU A 89 4.14 -3.34 10.73
CA LEU A 89 4.57 -3.09 9.35
C LEU A 89 3.49 -2.34 8.54
N ILE A 90 2.21 -2.67 8.74
CA ILE A 90 1.10 -1.94 8.11
C ILE A 90 1.07 -0.47 8.55
N ASP A 91 1.34 -0.19 9.83
CA ASP A 91 1.39 1.19 10.36
C ASP A 91 2.57 1.97 9.74
N GLU A 92 3.75 1.37 9.69
CA GLU A 92 4.93 1.97 9.04
C GLU A 92 4.68 2.25 7.56
N LEU A 93 4.07 1.32 6.83
CA LEU A 93 3.75 1.53 5.41
C LEU A 93 2.73 2.65 5.23
N ASN A 94 1.73 2.77 6.11
CA ASN A 94 0.79 3.87 6.05
C ASN A 94 1.47 5.23 6.28
N LYS A 95 2.47 5.30 7.17
CA LYS A 95 3.30 6.51 7.37
C LYS A 95 4.10 6.84 6.11
N LYS A 96 4.83 5.87 5.56
CA LYS A 96 5.61 6.05 4.32
C LYS A 96 4.75 6.46 3.11
N ILE A 97 3.55 5.88 2.96
CA ILE A 97 2.62 6.27 1.88
C ILE A 97 2.21 7.74 2.04
N LYS A 98 1.89 8.17 3.28
CA LYS A 98 1.55 9.58 3.55
C LYS A 98 2.71 10.52 3.24
N GLU A 99 3.94 10.15 3.60
CA GLU A 99 5.14 10.93 3.28
C GLU A 99 5.28 11.12 1.76
N VAL A 100 5.15 10.04 0.98
CA VAL A 100 5.21 10.11 -0.49
C VAL A 100 4.07 10.95 -1.07
N GLU A 101 2.86 10.87 -0.51
CA GLU A 101 1.73 11.72 -0.92
C GLU A 101 1.96 13.20 -0.60
N THR A 102 2.54 13.53 0.56
CA THR A 102 2.90 14.91 0.90
C THR A 102 3.98 15.48 -0.01
N LEU A 103 4.96 14.68 -0.42
CA LEU A 103 6.00 15.09 -1.37
C LEU A 103 5.42 15.44 -2.74
N LYS A 104 4.39 14.69 -3.18
CA LYS A 104 3.71 14.97 -4.44
C LYS A 104 2.96 16.32 -4.41
N LEU A 105 2.36 16.68 -3.28
CA LEU A 105 1.60 17.94 -3.14
C LEU A 105 2.50 19.18 -3.22
N ILE A 106 3.77 19.08 -2.83
CA ILE A 106 4.74 20.19 -2.90
C ILE A 106 5.17 20.46 -4.36
N ASN A 107 5.21 19.43 -5.21
CA ASN A 107 5.68 19.52 -6.60
C ASN A 107 4.53 19.68 -7.63
N GLY A 108 3.28 19.84 -7.17
CA GLY A 108 2.07 19.67 -7.97
C GLY A 108 1.19 20.91 -8.14
N SER A 109 1.74 22.13 -8.25
CA SER A 109 0.98 23.26 -8.80
C SER A 109 0.86 23.12 -10.35
N PRO A 110 -0.31 23.44 -10.94
CA PRO A 110 -0.79 22.78 -12.14
C PRO A 110 -0.29 23.47 -13.42
N GLN A 111 0.35 22.72 -14.32
CA GLN A 111 0.37 23.07 -15.74
C GLN A 111 -0.73 22.28 -16.45
N THR A 112 -1.96 22.75 -16.29
CA THR A 112 -2.99 22.58 -17.33
C THR A 112 -2.83 23.76 -18.27
N ALA A 113 -2.05 23.58 -19.34
CA ALA A 113 -2.04 24.48 -20.49
C ALA A 113 -2.57 23.69 -21.68
N ILE A 114 -3.86 23.90 -21.96
CA ILE A 114 -4.45 23.76 -23.29
C ILE A 114 -4.54 25.18 -23.84
#